data_AF-A0ABD0Q9Q5-F1
#
_entry.id   AF-A0ABD0Q9Q5-F1
#
_cell.length_a   1.000
_cell.length_b   1.000
_cell.length_c   1.000
_cell.angle_alpha   90.00
_cell.angle_beta   90.00
_cell.angle_gamma   90.00
#
_symmetry.space_group_name_H-M   'P 1'
#
loop_
_entity.id
_entity.type
_entity.pdbx_description
1 polymer ?
#
loop_
_entity_poly.entity_id
_entity_poly.type
_entity_poly.pdbx_seq_one_letter_code
_entity_poly.pdbx_strand_id
1 'polypeptide(L)'
;MVFWLLSMLASRDREEMSRTLLAMSSSQESCIAMRKSGCVPLLVQILHEGGTGEAAGTGGYTSAALHNIVYSQPDEGQARREMRVLHVLEQIRSHCENGWDWIENHLNTPSPGGAKTT
;
A
#
# COMPACT_ATOMS: atom_id res chain seq x y z
N MET A 1 -17.95 16.65 -2.98
CA MET A 1 -16.88 15.78 -3.53
C MET A 1 -16.47 14.64 -2.59
N VAL A 2 -16.45 14.81 -1.26
CA VAL A 2 -16.17 13.72 -0.29
C VAL A 2 -17.17 12.54 -0.37
N PHE A 3 -18.45 12.82 -0.68
CA PHE A 3 -19.49 11.80 -0.84
C PHE A 3 -19.19 10.77 -1.95
N TRP A 4 -18.45 11.15 -3.00
CA TRP A 4 -18.12 10.22 -4.09
C TRP A 4 -17.04 9.23 -3.68
N LEU A 5 -16.06 9.68 -2.88
CA LEU A 5 -15.03 8.82 -2.28
C LEU A 5 -15.64 7.84 -1.26
N LEU A 6 -16.62 8.29 -0.47
CA LEU A 6 -17.36 7.42 0.46
C LEU A 6 -18.23 6.40 -0.28
N SER A 7 -18.86 6.76 -1.39
CA SER A 7 -19.60 5.81 -2.24
C SER A 7 -18.69 4.81 -2.95
N MET A 8 -17.48 5.22 -3.35
CA MET A 8 -16.45 4.33 -3.92
C MET A 8 -15.92 3.31 -2.90
N LEU A 9 -15.72 3.73 -1.63
CA LEU A 9 -15.41 2.85 -0.50
C LEU A 9 -16.49 1.78 -0.26
N ALA A 10 -17.75 2.11 -0.55
CA ALA A 10 -18.89 1.20 -0.42
C ALA A 10 -19.05 0.27 -1.64
N SER A 11 -18.54 0.65 -2.82
CA SER A 11 -18.52 -0.20 -4.01
C SER A 11 -17.32 -1.14 -4.00
N ARG A 12 -17.55 -2.42 -4.31
CA ARG A 12 -16.62 -3.55 -4.14
C ARG A 12 -15.34 -3.55 -4.99
N ASP A 13 -14.93 -2.43 -5.60
CA ASP A 13 -13.73 -2.38 -6.46
C ASP A 13 -12.62 -1.50 -5.89
N ARG A 14 -11.91 -2.05 -4.90
CA ARG A 14 -10.77 -1.38 -4.27
C ARG A 14 -9.62 -1.15 -5.24
N GLU A 15 -9.47 -2.00 -6.25
CA GLU A 15 -8.39 -1.90 -7.22
C GLU A 15 -8.58 -0.68 -8.12
N GLU A 16 -9.76 -0.51 -8.72
CA GLU A 16 -10.07 0.66 -9.56
C GLU A 16 -9.96 1.98 -8.78
N MET A 17 -10.40 1.97 -7.52
CA MET A 17 -10.22 3.10 -6.60
C MET A 17 -8.73 3.41 -6.39
N SER A 18 -7.90 2.41 -6.12
CA SER A 18 -6.47 2.60 -5.89
C SER A 18 -5.73 3.13 -7.13
N ARG A 19 -6.11 2.66 -8.33
CA ARG A 19 -5.59 3.17 -9.61
C ARG A 19 -5.98 4.63 -9.85
N THR A 20 -7.24 4.96 -9.58
CA THR A 20 -7.74 6.34 -9.71
C THR A 20 -7.01 7.29 -8.76
N LEU A 21 -6.84 6.89 -7.49
CA LEU A 21 -6.10 7.67 -6.49
C LEU A 21 -4.64 7.90 -6.91
N LEU A 22 -3.99 6.88 -7.47
CA LEU A 22 -2.64 7.02 -8.02
C LEU A 22 -2.61 8.01 -9.18
N ALA A 23 -3.53 7.92 -10.14
CA ALA A 23 -3.61 8.84 -11.27
C ALA A 23 -3.83 10.30 -10.81
N MET A 24 -4.68 10.51 -9.81
CA MET A 24 -4.89 11.83 -9.21
C MET A 24 -3.64 12.37 -8.49
N SER A 25 -2.80 11.51 -7.95
CA SER A 25 -1.55 11.90 -7.26
C SER A 25 -0.39 12.24 -8.20
N SER A 26 -0.63 12.39 -9.50
CA SER A 26 0.42 12.63 -10.51
C SER A 26 0.96 14.06 -10.53
N SER A 27 0.27 15.03 -9.94
CA SER A 27 0.73 16.43 -9.84
C SER A 27 0.82 16.92 -8.40
N GLN A 28 1.73 17.87 -8.15
CA GLN A 28 1.98 18.42 -6.82
C GLN A 28 0.73 19.13 -6.26
N GLU A 29 0.04 19.91 -7.09
CA GLU A 29 -1.18 20.62 -6.70
C GLU A 29 -2.29 19.64 -6.29
N SER A 30 -2.43 18.54 -7.04
CA SER A 30 -3.41 17.50 -6.77
C SER A 30 -3.06 16.75 -5.48
N CYS A 31 -1.79 16.42 -5.25
CA CYS A 31 -1.31 15.84 -3.99
C CYS A 31 -1.61 16.73 -2.78
N ILE A 32 -1.40 18.04 -2.90
CA ILE A 32 -1.73 19.00 -1.83
C ILE A 32 -3.25 19.02 -1.58
N ALA A 33 -4.06 19.02 -2.64
CA ALA A 33 -5.52 18.97 -2.52
C ALA A 33 -6.01 17.67 -1.88
N MET A 34 -5.44 16.52 -2.27
CA MET A 34 -5.73 15.21 -1.70
C MET A 34 -5.34 15.12 -0.23
N ARG A 35 -4.20 15.70 0.16
CA ARG A 35 -3.81 15.81 1.56
C ARG A 35 -4.84 16.60 2.36
N LYS A 36 -5.24 17.78 1.86
CA LYS A 36 -6.25 18.64 2.50
C LYS A 36 -7.63 18.00 2.59
N SER A 37 -7.99 17.12 1.65
CA SER A 37 -9.26 16.40 1.65
C SER A 37 -9.29 15.19 2.58
N GLY A 38 -8.18 14.88 3.27
CA GLY A 38 -8.09 13.74 4.18
C GLY A 38 -7.78 12.41 3.49
N CYS A 39 -7.15 12.45 2.31
CA CYS A 39 -6.83 11.22 1.57
C CYS A 39 -5.71 10.40 2.22
N VAL A 40 -4.80 11.02 2.99
CA VAL A 40 -3.70 10.32 3.68
C VAL A 40 -4.19 9.23 4.66
N PRO A 41 -5.06 9.52 5.66
CA PRO A 41 -5.57 8.48 6.55
C PRO A 41 -6.37 7.41 5.81
N LEU A 42 -7.09 7.78 4.74
CA LEU A 42 -7.79 6.83 3.88
C LEU A 42 -6.82 5.86 3.18
N LEU A 43 -5.74 6.36 2.58
CA LEU A 43 -4.73 5.52 1.93
C LEU A 43 -4.06 4.56 2.93
N VAL A 44 -3.77 5.03 4.14
CA VAL A 44 -3.22 4.19 5.21
C VAL A 44 -4.21 3.10 5.62
N GLN A 45 -5.50 3.41 5.74
CA GLN A 45 -6.54 2.44 6.05
C GLN A 45 -6.64 1.37 4.94
N ILE A 46 -6.63 1.78 3.67
CA ILE A 46 -6.65 0.85 2.53
C ILE A 46 -5.44 -0.08 2.56
N LEU A 47 -4.23 0.44 2.85
CA LEU A 47 -3.01 -0.36 2.98
C LEU A 47 -3.10 -1.37 4.12
N HIS A 48 -3.67 -0.99 5.26
CA HIS A 48 -3.80 -1.87 6.41
C HIS A 48 -4.85 -2.97 6.19
N GLU A 49 -5.99 -2.62 5.59
CA GLU A 49 -7.06 -3.58 5.29
C GLU A 49 -6.73 -4.49 4.10
N GLY A 50 -5.87 -4.05 3.18
CA GLY A 50 -5.41 -4.84 2.03
C GLY A 50 -4.32 -5.87 2.36
N GLY A 51 -3.80 -5.89 3.60
CA GLY A 51 -2.69 -6.75 4.02
C GLY A 51 -3.01 -8.24 4.17
N THR A 52 -4.26 -8.65 4.01
CA THR A 52 -4.67 -10.08 4.10
C THR A 52 -4.70 -10.72 2.71
N GLY A 53 -3.52 -11.04 2.16
CA GLY A 53 -3.32 -12.09 1.15
C GLY A 53 -3.87 -11.92 -0.27
N GLU A 54 -4.89 -11.07 -0.52
CA GLU A 54 -5.58 -11.03 -1.84
C GLU A 54 -5.35 -9.75 -2.66
N ALA A 55 -4.65 -8.74 -2.12
CA ALA A 55 -4.63 -7.40 -2.71
C ALA A 55 -3.21 -6.87 -3.05
N ALA A 56 -2.31 -7.74 -3.51
CA ALA A 56 -0.95 -7.33 -3.92
C ALA A 56 -0.97 -6.18 -4.95
N GLY A 57 -1.93 -6.18 -5.88
CA GLY A 57 -2.12 -5.11 -6.87
C GLY A 57 -2.61 -3.79 -6.26
N THR A 58 -3.65 -3.83 -5.43
CA THR A 58 -4.23 -2.64 -4.78
C THR A 58 -3.25 -1.97 -3.82
N GLY A 59 -2.50 -2.78 -3.05
CA GLY A 59 -1.52 -2.26 -2.08
C GLY A 59 -0.36 -1.53 -2.75
N GLY A 60 0.01 -1.88 -3.99
CA GLY A 60 1.04 -1.19 -4.76
C GLY A 60 0.60 0.22 -5.18
N TYR A 61 -0.58 0.34 -5.79
CA TYR A 61 -1.11 1.62 -6.26
C TYR A 61 -1.34 2.60 -5.10
N THR A 62 -1.92 2.12 -4.00
CA THR A 62 -2.16 2.93 -2.80
C THR A 62 -0.84 3.39 -2.14
N SER A 63 0.18 2.52 -2.10
CA SER A 63 1.51 2.88 -1.59
C SER A 63 2.18 3.96 -2.44
N ALA A 64 2.11 3.83 -3.76
CA ALA A 64 2.66 4.82 -4.68
C ALA A 64 1.93 6.18 -4.57
N ALA A 65 0.60 6.16 -4.43
CA ALA A 65 -0.18 7.39 -4.20
C ALA A 65 0.22 8.07 -2.89
N LEU A 66 0.40 7.29 -1.81
CA LEU A 66 0.84 7.80 -0.51
C LEU A 66 2.24 8.42 -0.60
N HIS A 67 3.17 7.76 -1.30
CA HIS A 67 4.51 8.27 -1.56
C HIS A 67 4.45 9.63 -2.28
N ASN A 68 3.67 9.75 -3.36
CA ASN A 68 3.52 11.01 -4.10
C ASN A 68 3.01 12.15 -3.20
N ILE A 69 2.02 11.88 -2.33
CA ILE A 69 1.46 12.88 -1.42
C ILE A 69 2.46 13.29 -0.32
N VAL A 70 3.26 12.36 0.19
CA VAL A 70 4.31 12.64 1.19
C VAL A 70 5.43 13.48 0.57
N TYR A 71 5.87 13.14 -0.64
CA TYR A 71 6.96 13.85 -1.31
C TYR A 71 6.54 15.21 -1.87
N SER A 72 5.25 15.41 -2.14
CA SER A 72 4.70 16.69 -2.60
C SER A 72 4.46 17.70 -1.46
N GLN A 73 4.81 17.37 -0.22
CA GLN A 73 4.62 18.23 0.96
C GLN A 73 5.48 19.51 0.85
N PRO A 74 4.87 20.71 0.74
CA PRO A 74 5.62 21.97 0.67
C PRO A 74 6.34 22.36 1.97
N ASP A 75 5.86 21.92 3.14
CA ASP A 75 6.56 22.15 4.41
C ASP A 75 7.74 21.18 4.52
N GLU A 76 8.96 21.66 4.27
CA GLU A 76 10.19 20.85 4.31
C GLU A 76 10.44 20.17 5.66
N GLY A 77 10.00 20.76 6.77
CA GLY A 77 10.17 20.20 8.11
C GLY A 77 9.24 18.99 8.31
N GLN A 78 7.99 19.15 7.90
CA GLN A 78 7.01 18.08 7.89
C GLN A 78 7.37 16.98 6.88
N ALA A 79 7.76 17.36 5.66
CA ALA A 79 8.15 16.45 4.60
C ALA A 79 9.28 15.52 5.05
N ARG A 80 10.36 16.07 5.63
CA ARG A 80 11.49 15.28 6.15
C ARG A 80 11.08 14.29 7.24
N ARG A 81 10.12 14.67 8.10
CA ARG A 81 9.63 13.77 9.15
C ARG A 81 8.80 12.64 8.53
N GLU A 82 7.86 12.99 7.67
CA GLU A 82 6.96 12.03 7.03
C GLU A 82 7.71 11.06 6.11
N MET A 83 8.68 11.54 5.32
CA MET A 83 9.53 10.70 4.47
C MET A 83 10.31 9.65 5.27
N ARG A 84 10.88 10.04 6.42
CA ARG A 84 11.61 9.08 7.28
C ARG A 84 10.69 8.00 7.85
N VAL A 85 9.50 8.39 8.28
CA VAL A 85 8.50 7.44 8.78
C VAL A 85 8.05 6.51 7.66
N LEU A 86 7.69 7.06 6.50
CA LEU A 86 7.24 6.29 5.34
C LEU A 86 8.31 5.28 4.91
N HIS A 87 9.57 5.70 4.82
CA HIS A 87 10.68 4.82 4.43
C HIS A 87 10.84 3.62 5.37
N VAL A 88 10.76 3.84 6.68
CA VAL A 88 10.84 2.75 7.67
C VAL A 88 9.64 1.81 7.54
N LEU A 89 8.44 2.34 7.32
CA LEU A 89 7.24 1.53 7.12
C LEU A 89 7.32 0.68 5.85
N GLU A 90 7.83 1.24 4.75
CA GLU A 90 8.09 0.52 3.50
C GLU A 90 9.10 -0.61 3.70
N GLN A 91 10.17 -0.37 4.46
CA GLN A 91 11.15 -1.41 4.81
C GLN A 91 10.52 -2.54 5.64
N ILE A 92 9.72 -2.20 6.66
CA ILE A 92 9.03 -3.20 7.49
C ILE A 92 8.08 -4.04 6.62
N ARG A 93 7.27 -3.38 5.78
CA ARG A 93 6.33 -4.06 4.90
C ARG A 93 7.05 -5.00 3.95
N SER A 94 8.10 -4.54 3.26
CA SER A 94 8.89 -5.37 2.35
C SER A 94 9.54 -6.56 3.08
N HIS A 95 10.04 -6.35 4.30
CA HIS A 95 10.59 -7.44 5.11
C HIS A 95 9.53 -8.49 5.45
N CYS A 96 8.32 -8.06 5.82
CA CYS A 96 7.21 -8.99 6.08
C CYS A 96 6.77 -9.73 4.81
N GLU A 97 6.63 -9.06 3.68
CA GLU A 97 6.27 -9.67 2.38
C GLU A 97 7.31 -10.73 1.99
N ASN A 98 8.60 -10.39 2.02
CA ASN A 98 9.68 -11.34 1.75
C ASN A 98 9.70 -12.52 2.73
N GLY A 99 9.35 -12.28 4.00
CA GLY A 99 9.25 -13.33 5.02
C GLY A 99 8.10 -14.31 4.74
N TRP A 100 6.94 -13.80 4.33
CA TRP A 100 5.81 -14.63 3.92
C TRP A 100 6.13 -15.45 2.67
N ASP A 101 6.72 -14.83 1.65
CA ASP A 101 7.16 -15.52 0.43
C ASP A 101 8.17 -16.62 0.77
N TRP A 102 9.11 -16.35 1.68
CA TRP A 102 10.06 -17.35 2.15
C TRP A 102 9.35 -18.53 2.84
N ILE A 103 8.41 -18.26 3.76
CA ILE A 103 7.64 -19.29 4.47
C ILE A 103 6.84 -20.14 3.48
N GLU A 104 6.11 -19.52 2.54
CA GLU A 104 5.29 -20.22 1.56
C GLU A 104 6.14 -21.13 0.66
N ASN A 105 7.30 -20.64 0.21
CA ASN A 105 8.23 -21.41 -0.59
C ASN A 105 8.86 -22.59 0.16
N HIS A 106 9.08 -22.48 1.48
CA HIS A 106 9.71 -23.55 2.26
C HIS A 106 8.70 -24.58 2.82
N LEU A 107 7.47 -24.16 3.14
CA LEU A 107 6.40 -25.07 3.59
C LEU A 107 5.80 -25.91 2.44
N ASN A 108 5.84 -25.42 1.20
CA ASN A 108 5.36 -26.15 0.02
C ASN A 108 6.40 -27.11 -0.59
N THR A 109 7.61 -27.24 0.00
CA THR A 109 8.58 -28.26 -0.43
C THR A 109 8.28 -29.60 0.24
N PRO A 110 7.90 -30.67 -0.49
CA PRO A 110 7.76 -31.97 0.11
C PRO A 110 9.14 -32.51 0.50
N SER A 111 9.25 -32.96 1.75
CA SER A 111 10.45 -33.62 2.29
C SER A 111 11.00 -34.70 1.33
N PRO A 112 12.28 -34.66 0.93
CA PRO A 112 12.92 -35.73 0.19
C PRO A 112 13.26 -36.87 1.17
N GLY A 113 12.26 -37.64 1.57
CA GLY A 113 12.43 -38.63 2.64
C GLY A 113 11.41 -39.75 2.57
N GLY A 114 11.39 -40.50 1.46
CA GLY A 114 10.51 -41.65 1.27
C GLY A 114 11.12 -42.72 0.38
N ALA A 115 12.40 -43.05 0.56
CA ALA A 115 12.99 -44.24 -0.04
C ALA A 115 12.38 -45.48 0.65
N LYS A 116 11.37 -46.07 0.02
CA LYS A 116 10.85 -47.39 0.40
C LYS A 116 11.91 -48.43 0.05
N THR A 117 12.67 -48.86 1.04
CA THR A 117 13.32 -50.18 1.05
C THR A 117 12.28 -51.21 1.44
N THR A 118 11.83 -52.01 0.46
CA THR A 118 11.49 -53.44 0.58
C THR A 118 11.26 -53.97 -0.82
#